data_AF-A0A644WLR4-F1
#
_entry.id   AF-A0A644WLR4-F1
#
_cell.length_a   1.000
_cell.length_b   1.000
_cell.length_c   1.000
_cell.angle_alpha   90.00
_cell.angle_beta   90.00
_cell.angle_gamma   90.00
#
_symmetry.space_group_name_H-M   'P 1'
#
loop_
_entity.id
_entity.type
_entity.pdbx_description
1 polymer ?
#
loop_
_entity_poly.entity_id
_entity_poly.type
_entity_poly.pdbx_seq_one_letter_code
_entity_poly.pdbx_strand_id
1 'polypeptide(L)' 'MNINKGAKVGIVIEIIALAIMILTAIFNKTIPSAVSWIFTIGLAIALTGTMVDLSKNNNKI' A
#
# COMPACT_ATOMS: atom_id res chain seq x y z
N MET A 1 -1.34 15.10 -9.99
CA MET A 1 -1.80 14.67 -8.65
C MET A 1 -0.79 15.17 -7.63
N ASN A 2 -1.16 16.08 -6.73
CA ASN A 2 -0.22 16.65 -5.77
C ASN A 2 -0.14 15.73 -4.54
N ILE A 3 0.65 14.67 -4.63
CA ILE A 3 0.80 13.67 -3.58
C ILE A 3 1.74 14.23 -2.50
N ASN A 4 1.29 14.28 -1.25
CA ASN A 4 2.11 14.70 -0.11
C ASN A 4 3.40 13.84 -0.04
N LYS A 5 4.54 14.46 0.33
CA LYS A 5 5.84 13.77 0.51
C LYS A 5 5.73 12.51 1.35
N GLY A 6 4.96 12.53 2.44
CA GLY A 6 4.75 11.35 3.31
C GLY A 6 4.04 10.19 2.59
N ALA A 7 2.95 10.49 1.88
CA ALA A 7 2.22 9.50 1.09
C ALA A 7 3.08 8.94 -0.06
N LYS A 8 3.93 9.79 -0.67
CA LYS A 8 4.88 9.35 -1.70
C LYS A 8 5.88 8.34 -1.16
N VAL A 9 6.44 8.58 0.02
CA VAL A 9 7.38 7.64 0.68
C VAL A 9 6.66 6.34 1.04
N GLY A 10 5.45 6.41 1.59
CA GLY A 10 4.65 5.23 1.91
C GLY A 10 4.38 4.34 0.68
N ILE A 11 3.96 4.94 -0.43
CA ILE A 11 3.72 4.20 -1.69
C ILE A 11 5.02 3.55 -2.22
N VAL A 12 6.17 4.21 -2.09
CA VAL A 12 7.46 3.62 -2.51
C VAL A 12 7.81 2.40 -1.65
N ILE A 13 7.57 2.45 -0.34
CA ILE A 13 7.78 1.31 0.56
C ILE A 13 6.88 0.13 0.16
N GLU A 14 5.61 0.40 -0.12
CA GLU A 14 4.64 -0.62 -0.57
C GLU A 14 5.08 -1.28 -1.88
N ILE A 15 5.57 -0.51 -2.85
CA ILE A 15 6.08 -1.03 -4.13
C ILE A 15 7.28 -1.96 -3.90
N ILE A 16 8.20 -1.58 -3.01
CA ILE A 16 9.37 -2.40 -2.67
C ILE A 16 8.92 -3.70 -1.96
N ALA A 17 7.97 -3.61 -1.03
CA ALA A 17 7.43 -4.79 -0.35
C ALA A 17 6.79 -5.76 -1.35
N LEU A 18 5.98 -5.25 -2.29
CA LEU A 18 5.40 -6.02 -3.39
C LEU A 18 6.47 -6.71 -4.24
N ALA A 19 7.51 -5.99 -4.63
CA ALA A 19 8.61 -6.56 -5.43
C ALA A 19 9.30 -7.71 -4.70
N ILE A 20 9.57 -7.57 -3.40
CA ILE A 20 10.18 -8.62 -2.58
C ILE A 20 9.26 -9.85 -2.51
N MET A 21 7.95 -9.65 -2.30
CA MET A 21 6.97 -10.75 -2.26
C MET A 21 6.89 -11.50 -3.60
N ILE A 22 6.87 -10.77 -4.71
CA ILE A 22 6.86 -11.37 -6.06
C ILE A 22 8.12 -12.19 -6.30
N LEU A 23 9.30 -11.65 -5.95
CA LEU A 23 10.56 -12.37 -6.08
C LEU A 23 10.58 -13.63 -5.20
N THR A 24 10.13 -13.54 -3.94
CA THR A 24 10.06 -14.72 -3.06
C THR A 24 9.11 -15.79 -3.58
N ALA A 25 7.95 -15.38 -4.11
CA ALA A 25 7.00 -16.29 -4.75
C ALA A 25 7.60 -16.99 -5.98
N ILE A 26 8.32 -16.25 -6.85
CA ILE A 26 8.98 -16.83 -8.05
C ILE A 26 10.06 -17.85 -7.63
N PHE A 27 10.84 -17.55 -6.58
CA PHE A 27 11.85 -18.47 -6.07
C PHE A 27 11.28 -19.59 -5.19
N ASN A 28 9.95 -19.69 -5.06
CA ASN A 28 9.27 -20.67 -4.21
C ASN A 28 9.77 -20.66 -2.76
N LYS A 29 10.16 -19.46 -2.29
CA LYS A 29 10.63 -19.21 -0.93
C LYS A 29 9.50 -18.63 -0.09
N THR A 30 9.52 -18.94 1.20
CA THR A 30 8.57 -18.37 2.14
C THR A 30 8.65 -16.85 2.13
N ILE A 31 7.51 -16.21 1.93
CA ILE A 31 7.39 -14.75 2.02
C ILE A 31 7.68 -14.34 3.47
N PRO A 32 8.62 -13.41 3.72
CA PRO A 32 8.90 -12.94 5.07
C PRO A 32 7.64 -12.31 5.69
N SER A 33 7.26 -12.77 6.88
CA SER A 33 6.04 -12.33 7.56
C SER A 33 6.00 -10.82 7.78
N ALA A 34 7.14 -10.22 8.13
CA ALA A 34 7.27 -8.77 8.31
C ALA A 34 6.92 -7.99 7.03
N VAL A 35 7.38 -8.46 5.86
CA VAL A 35 7.11 -7.82 4.56
C VAL A 35 5.62 -7.92 4.21
N SER A 36 5.03 -9.09 4.43
CA SER A 36 3.58 -9.30 4.24
C SER A 36 2.74 -8.38 5.12
N TRP A 37 3.13 -8.19 6.40
CA TRP A 37 2.43 -7.32 7.33
C TRP A 37 2.53 -5.84 6.94
N ILE A 38 3.73 -5.39 6.54
CA ILE A 38 3.94 -4.01 6.07
C ILE A 38 3.01 -3.73 4.89
N PHE A 39 3.02 -4.60 3.88
CA PHE A 39 2.18 -4.45 2.70
C PHE A 39 0.68 -4.47 3.04
N THR A 40 0.24 -5.40 3.90
CA THR A 40 -1.18 -5.53 4.23
C THR A 40 -1.70 -4.30 4.98
N ILE A 41 -0.94 -3.78 5.95
CA ILE A 41 -1.31 -2.58 6.71
C ILE A 41 -1.25 -1.34 5.82
N GLY A 42 -0.19 -1.18 5.02
CA GLY A 42 -0.03 -0.04 4.12
C GLY A 42 -1.16 0.03 3.08
N LEU A 43 -1.50 -1.11 2.48
CA LEU A 43 -2.63 -1.23 1.57
C LEU A 43 -3.96 -0.89 2.24
N ALA A 44 -4.21 -1.39 3.46
CA ALA A 44 -5.44 -1.10 4.19
C ALA A 44 -5.59 0.41 4.48
N ILE A 45 -4.51 1.08 4.89
CA ILE A 45 -4.50 2.54 5.13
C ILE A 45 -4.76 3.30 3.82
N ALA A 46 -4.11 2.90 2.72
CA ALA A 46 -4.30 3.53 1.42
C ALA A 46 -5.75 3.40 0.94
N LEU A 47 -6.34 2.21 1.03
CA LEU A 47 -7.71 1.96 0.62
C LEU A 47 -8.72 2.73 1.47
N THR A 48 -8.57 2.70 2.80
CA THR A 48 -9.46 3.43 3.71
C THR A 48 -9.36 4.93 3.53
N GLY A 49 -8.15 5.48 3.37
CA GLY A 49 -7.94 6.90 3.07
C GLY A 49 -8.63 7.31 1.76
N THR A 50 -8.45 6.52 0.70
CA THR A 50 -9.09 6.77 -0.60
C THR A 50 -10.61 6.67 -0.50
N MET A 51 -11.13 5.69 0.24
CA MET A 51 -12.57 5.50 0.45
C MET A 51 -13.20 6.68 1.20
N VAL A 52 -12.53 7.20 2.23
CA VAL A 52 -12.99 8.38 2.98
C VAL A 52 -12.99 9.62 2.10
N ASP A 53 -11.94 9.85 1.32
CA ASP A 53 -11.87 10.99 0.39
C ASP A 53 -12.98 10.92 -0.66
N LEU A 54 -13.20 9.75 -1.27
CA LEU A 54 -14.27 9.54 -2.25
C LEU A 54 -15.66 9.72 -1.61
N SER A 55 -15.88 9.19 -0.41
CA SER A 55 -17.15 9.35 0.33
C SER A 55 -17.44 10.82 0.63
N LYS A 56 -16.43 11.57 1.08
CA LYS A 56 -16.56 13.01 1.36
C LYS A 56 -16.81 13.84 0.11
N ASN A 57 -16.26 13.43 -1.03
CA ASN A 57 -16.46 14.11 -2.31
C ASN A 57 -17.85 13.80 -2.90
N ASN A 58 -18.36 12.58 -2.72
CA ASN A 58 -19.70 12.18 -3.16
C ASN A 58 -20.81 12.78 -2.28
N ASN A 59 -20.60 12.94 -0.98
CA ASN A 59 -21.56 13.54 -0.04
C ASN A 59 -21.56 15.08 -0.09
N LYS A 60 -20.78 15.68 -0.99
CA LYS A 60 -20.75 17.13 -1.28
C LYS A 60 -21.64 17.52 -2.47
N ILE A 61 -22.39 16.56 -3.01
CA ILE A 61 -23.38 16.72 -4.09
C ILE A 61 -24.77 16.73 -3.48
#